data_AF-A0A1Q4R402-F1
#
_entry.id   AF-A0A1Q4R402-F1
#
_cell.length_a   1.000
_cell.length_b   1.000
_cell.length_c   1.000
_cell.angle_alpha   90.00
_cell.angle_beta   90.00
_cell.angle_gamma   90.00
#
_symmetry.space_group_name_H-M   'P 1'
#
loop_
_entity.id
_entity.type
_entity.pdbx_description
1 polymer ?
#
loop_
_entity_poly.entity_id
_entity_poly.type
_entity_poly.pdbx_seq_one_letter_code
_entity_poly.pdbx_strand_id
1 'polypeptide(L)'
;MITSKIAPSKHPHADIIHRLEAGGSMLPDTPENLMQIIGIYKAYAVPMDFYWRDLLYIAEQVFLEPLPFFKYFISQEYLDLQNHYAGDNADLRIWRGTGSAHPELLEFMKNGETFKASKLFHHLAHDRVNMEFAEACMRAMLWHGRDMGLGKFDAYLDSDEYAANADRAIKAYFKKNPLMLGLYKLFPEMFLEQVRELSYYSNLGLFWEVMAPVFFEMSDIYDEGGFKGVPDAMNFLVNGIFAIAGRPIYHHVYIDGECFEIIPKSKAFTWLYEAALPYVEAVFYRTSPFRGTKSYNAQAGEIPRDQKDFHYGILYADVFPVGTAGIPPTLLMDDMYHFLPQYLKDYYKKNCRGEDDELIQLGITFQRSMYNVTSAVIQALRTALLYPLDDPNPEHLKKNREFFEAQMDRFLRPEARLRSIQSPNYR
;
A
#
# COMPACT_ATOMS: atom_id res chain seq x y z
N MET A 1 -9.92 17.23 -34.21
CA MET A 1 -9.99 15.75 -34.22
C MET A 1 -8.60 15.23 -34.51
N ILE A 2 -7.92 14.65 -33.53
CA ILE A 2 -6.62 14.00 -33.77
C ILE A 2 -6.94 12.66 -34.42
N THR A 3 -6.65 12.52 -35.71
CA THR A 3 -6.76 11.25 -36.42
C THR A 3 -5.79 10.27 -35.76
N SER A 4 -6.30 9.17 -35.19
CA SER A 4 -5.46 8.13 -34.57
C SER A 4 -4.43 7.64 -35.60
N LYS A 5 -3.14 7.75 -35.26
CA LYS A 5 -2.02 7.38 -36.14
C LYS A 5 -1.81 5.87 -36.26
N ILE A 6 -2.55 5.08 -35.46
CA ILE A 6 -2.52 3.63 -35.43
C ILE A 6 -3.96 3.09 -35.49
N ALA A 7 -4.17 1.94 -36.13
CA ALA A 7 -5.48 1.29 -36.23
C ALA A 7 -6.03 0.95 -34.84
N PRO A 8 -7.35 0.88 -34.57
CA PRO A 8 -7.88 0.60 -33.23
C PRO A 8 -7.37 -0.73 -32.65
N SER A 9 -7.13 -0.77 -31.33
CA SER A 9 -6.87 -2.02 -30.60
C SER A 9 -8.03 -3.01 -30.77
N LYS A 10 -7.71 -4.30 -30.91
CA LYS A 10 -8.67 -5.41 -30.98
C LYS A 10 -8.84 -6.12 -29.62
N HIS A 11 -8.18 -5.63 -28.58
CA HIS A 11 -8.19 -6.24 -27.26
C HIS A 11 -9.61 -6.15 -26.63
N PRO A 12 -10.05 -7.13 -25.82
CA PRO A 12 -11.37 -7.11 -25.17
C PRO A 12 -11.64 -5.89 -24.28
N HIS A 13 -10.57 -5.22 -23.81
CA HIS A 13 -10.63 -3.99 -23.02
C HIS A 13 -10.17 -2.76 -23.83
N ALA A 14 -10.42 -2.73 -25.15
CA ALA A 14 -9.95 -1.67 -26.06
C ALA A 14 -10.32 -0.24 -25.59
N ASP A 15 -11.53 -0.03 -25.08
CA ASP A 15 -11.97 1.29 -24.60
C ASP A 15 -11.10 1.81 -23.44
N ILE A 16 -10.63 0.90 -22.58
CA ILE A 16 -9.75 1.22 -21.45
C ILE A 16 -8.34 1.55 -21.97
N ILE A 17 -7.84 0.77 -22.94
CA ILE A 17 -6.55 1.03 -23.59
C ILE A 17 -6.54 2.39 -24.26
N HIS A 18 -7.60 2.76 -24.99
CA HIS A 18 -7.68 4.07 -25.64
C HIS A 18 -7.70 5.22 -24.62
N ARG A 19 -8.30 5.02 -23.44
CA ARG A 19 -8.19 5.99 -22.34
C ARG A 19 -6.76 6.11 -21.81
N LEU A 20 -6.05 4.99 -21.61
CA LEU A 20 -4.66 5.00 -21.17
C LEU A 20 -3.74 5.68 -22.20
N GLU A 21 -3.95 5.42 -23.49
CA GLU A 21 -3.23 6.06 -24.60
C GLU A 21 -3.50 7.57 -24.68
N ALA A 22 -4.67 8.02 -24.22
CA ALA A 22 -5.01 9.43 -24.09
C ALA A 22 -4.48 10.08 -22.79
N GLY A 23 -3.70 9.35 -21.98
CA GLY A 23 -3.14 9.83 -20.71
C GLY A 23 -4.13 9.77 -19.54
N GLY A 24 -5.23 9.03 -19.71
CA GLY A 24 -6.24 8.81 -18.69
C GLY A 24 -5.97 7.60 -17.80
N SER A 25 -6.98 7.29 -17.00
CA SER A 25 -7.01 6.20 -16.03
C SER A 25 -7.77 4.98 -16.57
N MET A 26 -7.61 3.83 -15.91
CA MET A 26 -8.47 2.67 -16.10
C MET A 26 -9.93 2.96 -15.74
N LEU A 27 -10.18 3.97 -14.90
CA LEU A 27 -11.52 4.44 -14.56
C LEU A 27 -12.09 5.45 -15.56
N PRO A 28 -13.43 5.50 -15.73
CA PRO A 28 -14.09 6.60 -16.41
C PRO A 28 -13.83 7.95 -15.71
N ASP A 29 -13.58 9.00 -16.49
CA ASP A 29 -13.42 10.36 -15.97
C ASP A 29 -14.78 10.99 -15.71
N THR A 30 -15.25 10.90 -14.46
CA THR A 30 -16.52 11.52 -14.03
C THR A 30 -16.31 12.25 -12.70
N PRO A 31 -17.08 13.33 -12.43
CA PRO A 31 -17.01 14.01 -11.13
C PRO A 31 -17.31 13.06 -9.96
N GLU A 32 -18.21 12.10 -10.16
CA GLU A 32 -18.55 11.09 -9.16
C GLU A 32 -17.35 10.19 -8.83
N ASN A 33 -16.64 9.67 -9.85
CA ASN A 33 -15.43 8.89 -9.63
C ASN A 33 -14.32 9.73 -8.98
N LEU A 34 -14.15 10.99 -9.38
CA LEU A 34 -13.14 11.87 -8.79
C LEU A 34 -13.40 12.09 -7.29
N MET A 35 -14.64 12.46 -6.91
CA MET A 35 -15.04 12.65 -5.51
C MET A 35 -14.80 11.37 -4.69
N GLN A 36 -15.21 10.23 -5.23
CA GLN A 36 -15.00 8.91 -4.62
C GLN A 36 -13.52 8.60 -4.42
N ILE A 37 -12.69 8.80 -5.45
CA ILE A 37 -11.25 8.55 -5.39
C ILE A 37 -10.59 9.41 -4.30
N ILE A 38 -10.82 10.72 -4.33
CA ILE A 38 -10.17 11.64 -3.39
C ILE A 38 -10.68 11.43 -1.96
N GLY A 39 -11.99 11.22 -1.79
CA GLY A 39 -12.55 10.98 -0.46
C GLY A 39 -11.96 9.75 0.23
N ILE A 40 -11.68 8.70 -0.56
CA ILE A 40 -10.96 7.53 -0.04
C ILE A 40 -9.49 7.82 0.24
N TYR A 41 -8.80 8.58 -0.61
CA TYR A 41 -7.42 8.94 -0.33
C TYR A 41 -7.31 9.68 1.00
N LYS A 42 -8.25 10.59 1.30
CA LYS A 42 -8.34 11.24 2.62
C LYS A 42 -8.58 10.24 3.75
N ALA A 43 -9.60 9.39 3.62
CA ALA A 43 -9.98 8.44 4.66
C ALA A 43 -8.88 7.38 4.92
N TYR A 44 -8.13 7.02 3.89
CA TYR A 44 -7.04 6.05 3.97
C TYR A 44 -5.73 6.64 4.46
N ALA A 45 -5.44 7.91 4.16
CA ALA A 45 -4.20 8.56 4.56
C ALA A 45 -4.05 8.63 6.09
N VAL A 46 -5.14 8.80 6.83
CA VAL A 46 -5.12 8.88 8.31
C VAL A 46 -4.65 7.58 8.98
N PRO A 47 -5.27 6.40 8.74
CA PRO A 47 -4.75 5.15 9.27
C PRO A 47 -3.40 4.78 8.65
N MET A 48 -3.14 5.12 7.38
CA MET A 48 -1.81 4.94 6.78
C MET A 48 -0.72 5.72 7.51
N ASP A 49 -1.01 6.94 7.99
CA ASP A 49 -0.09 7.73 8.82
C ASP A 49 0.24 7.02 10.13
N PHE A 50 -0.70 6.29 10.73
CA PHE A 50 -0.41 5.42 11.87
C PHE A 50 0.42 4.20 11.44
N TYR A 51 0.04 3.55 10.35
CA TYR A 51 0.66 2.31 9.87
C TYR A 51 2.15 2.48 9.63
N TRP A 52 2.57 3.51 8.89
CA TRP A 52 3.99 3.65 8.57
C TRP A 52 4.83 3.88 9.83
N ARG A 53 4.31 4.65 10.79
CA ARG A 53 5.01 4.93 12.05
C ARG A 53 5.16 3.67 12.89
N ASP A 54 4.08 2.90 13.03
CA ASP A 54 4.09 1.69 13.85
C ASP A 54 4.87 0.55 13.18
N LEU A 55 4.84 0.42 11.84
CA LEU A 55 5.69 -0.51 11.10
C LEU A 55 7.19 -0.21 11.33
N LEU A 56 7.60 1.06 11.28
CA LEU A 56 8.96 1.45 11.62
C LEU A 56 9.25 1.20 13.11
N TYR A 57 8.36 1.58 14.02
CA TYR A 57 8.52 1.29 15.45
C TYR A 57 8.74 -0.21 15.73
N ILE A 58 7.98 -1.08 15.06
CA ILE A 58 8.13 -2.54 15.19
C ILE A 58 9.49 -3.00 14.67
N ALA A 59 9.89 -2.56 13.47
CA ALA A 59 11.17 -2.94 12.87
C ALA A 59 12.37 -2.48 13.72
N GLU A 60 12.29 -1.25 14.24
CA GLU A 60 13.43 -0.54 14.77
C GLU A 60 13.58 -0.62 16.30
N GLN A 61 12.47 -0.73 17.04
CA GLN A 61 12.43 -0.66 18.51
C GLN A 61 11.91 -1.95 19.16
N VAL A 62 10.81 -2.51 18.65
CA VAL A 62 10.30 -3.79 19.16
C VAL A 62 11.28 -4.89 18.81
N PHE A 63 11.70 -4.94 17.53
CA PHE A 63 12.66 -5.89 17.01
C PHE A 63 12.36 -7.33 17.50
N LEU A 64 13.36 -8.13 17.82
CA LEU A 64 13.22 -9.52 18.25
C LEU A 64 12.72 -9.69 19.70
N GLU A 65 11.85 -8.79 20.18
CA GLU A 65 11.17 -8.93 21.47
C GLU A 65 10.43 -10.27 21.51
N PRO A 66 10.83 -11.23 22.38
CA PRO A 66 10.29 -12.59 22.32
C PRO A 66 8.77 -12.65 22.58
N LEU A 67 8.26 -11.72 23.38
CA LEU A 67 6.83 -11.62 23.71
C LEU A 67 6.33 -10.20 23.45
N PRO A 68 6.05 -9.84 22.19
CA PRO A 68 5.75 -8.48 21.78
C PRO A 68 4.28 -8.12 22.06
N PHE A 69 3.84 -8.29 23.32
CA PHE A 69 2.45 -8.06 23.77
C PHE A 69 1.94 -6.66 23.44
N PHE A 70 2.85 -5.69 23.40
CA PHE A 70 2.56 -4.27 23.20
C PHE A 70 3.12 -3.74 21.88
N LYS A 71 3.32 -4.59 20.86
CA LYS A 71 3.91 -4.13 19.58
C LYS A 71 3.16 -2.98 18.90
N TYR A 72 1.85 -2.88 19.09
CA TYR A 72 1.02 -1.77 18.57
C TYR A 72 0.94 -0.58 19.52
N PHE A 73 1.69 -0.60 20.62
CA PHE A 73 1.77 0.50 21.56
C PHE A 73 2.90 1.43 21.14
N ILE A 74 2.75 2.03 19.95
CA ILE A 74 3.70 3.01 19.43
C ILE A 74 4.12 4.05 20.48
N SER A 75 5.42 4.37 20.51
CA SER A 75 5.98 5.35 21.43
C SER A 75 5.60 6.77 21.02
N GLN A 76 5.65 7.70 21.98
CA GLN A 76 5.40 9.11 21.70
C GLN A 76 6.43 9.68 20.69
N GLU A 77 7.69 9.22 20.77
CA GLU A 77 8.74 9.60 19.83
C GLU A 77 8.39 9.23 18.38
N TYR A 78 7.83 8.05 18.12
CA TYR A 78 7.42 7.65 16.77
C TYR A 78 6.12 8.31 16.30
N LEU A 79 5.24 8.70 17.22
CA LEU A 79 4.08 9.55 16.89
C LEU A 79 4.49 10.97 16.50
N ASP A 80 5.52 11.50 17.18
CA ASP A 80 6.07 12.84 16.93
C ASP A 80 7.15 12.84 15.84
N LEU A 81 7.54 11.66 15.35
CA LEU A 81 8.54 11.50 14.29
C LEU A 81 8.13 12.32 13.08
N GLN A 82 9.02 13.19 12.63
CA GLN A 82 8.73 14.05 11.50
C GLN A 82 8.77 13.22 10.21
N ASN A 83 7.67 13.23 9.46
CA ASN A 83 7.62 12.62 8.14
C ASN A 83 8.56 13.39 7.19
N HIS A 84 9.44 12.68 6.47
CA HIS A 84 10.42 13.30 5.58
C HIS A 84 9.81 14.03 4.36
N TYR A 85 8.49 13.89 4.13
CA TYR A 85 7.78 14.40 2.97
C TYR A 85 6.61 15.34 3.32
N ALA A 86 6.46 15.71 4.59
CA ALA A 86 5.40 16.61 5.06
C ALA A 86 5.91 17.66 6.06
N GLY A 87 5.26 18.82 6.06
CA GLY A 87 5.61 19.92 6.94
C GLY A 87 6.80 20.76 6.47
N ASP A 88 7.12 21.79 7.25
CA ASP A 88 8.10 22.81 6.88
C ASP A 88 9.55 22.29 6.88
N ASN A 89 9.81 21.20 7.61
CA ASN A 89 11.14 20.60 7.75
C ASN A 89 11.36 19.37 6.84
N ALA A 90 10.47 19.14 5.87
CA ALA A 90 10.56 17.98 4.97
C ALA A 90 11.79 18.04 4.04
N ASP A 91 12.40 16.89 3.76
CA ASP A 91 13.46 16.73 2.77
C ASP A 91 12.95 17.08 1.36
N LEU A 92 11.74 16.64 1.06
CA LEU A 92 10.99 16.95 -0.15
C LEU A 92 9.53 17.15 0.26
N ARG A 93 9.11 18.40 0.39
CA ARG A 93 7.74 18.72 0.82
C ARG A 93 6.73 18.35 -0.27
N ILE A 94 6.03 17.23 -0.06
CA ILE A 94 4.86 16.82 -0.84
C ILE A 94 3.61 17.43 -0.21
N TRP A 95 3.38 17.15 1.08
CA TRP A 95 2.21 17.66 1.79
C TRP A 95 2.50 18.97 2.52
N ARG A 96 1.62 19.95 2.33
CA ARG A 96 1.73 21.27 2.96
C ARG A 96 1.36 21.29 4.44
N GLY A 97 0.73 20.24 4.97
CA GLY A 97 0.30 20.13 6.36
C GLY A 97 1.43 19.89 7.37
N THR A 98 1.19 19.02 8.35
CA THR A 98 2.12 18.79 9.48
C THR A 98 3.09 17.64 9.22
N GLY A 99 4.30 17.71 9.79
CA GLY A 99 5.25 16.58 9.77
C GLY A 99 4.96 15.51 10.85
N SER A 100 4.34 15.89 11.97
CA SER A 100 3.89 14.97 13.02
C SER A 100 2.63 14.21 12.60
N ALA A 101 2.20 13.24 13.43
CA ALA A 101 0.98 12.49 13.21
C ALA A 101 -0.24 13.40 12.94
N HIS A 102 -1.10 12.97 12.03
CA HIS A 102 -2.26 13.74 11.57
C HIS A 102 -3.20 14.07 12.75
N PRO A 103 -3.77 15.29 12.83
CA PRO A 103 -4.63 15.68 13.96
C PRO A 103 -5.81 14.74 14.21
N GLU A 104 -6.50 14.28 13.16
CA GLU A 104 -7.61 13.32 13.27
C GLU A 104 -7.17 11.98 13.87
N LEU A 105 -5.96 11.51 13.53
CA LEU A 105 -5.40 10.29 14.11
C LEU A 105 -5.15 10.47 15.61
N LEU A 106 -4.54 11.59 16.00
CA LEU A 106 -4.28 11.90 17.41
C LEU A 106 -5.57 12.05 18.21
N GLU A 107 -6.60 12.65 17.62
CA GLU A 107 -7.92 12.78 18.23
C GLU A 107 -8.58 11.41 18.45
N PHE A 108 -8.58 10.56 17.42
CA PHE A 108 -9.09 9.19 17.50
C PHE A 108 -8.35 8.38 18.58
N MET A 109 -7.01 8.40 18.58
CA MET A 109 -6.21 7.68 19.58
C MET A 109 -6.44 8.15 21.02
N LYS A 110 -6.85 9.41 21.21
CA LYS A 110 -7.10 10.01 22.52
C LYS A 110 -8.51 9.75 23.05
N ASN A 111 -9.49 9.70 22.17
CA ASN A 111 -10.90 9.66 22.54
C ASN A 111 -11.57 8.30 22.27
N GLY A 112 -11.04 7.52 21.33
CA GLY A 112 -11.74 6.39 20.73
C GLY A 112 -13.00 6.81 19.96
N GLU A 113 -13.62 5.86 19.30
CA GLU A 113 -14.96 6.00 18.73
C GLU A 113 -16.05 5.73 19.78
N THR A 114 -15.84 4.73 20.64
CA THR A 114 -16.90 4.18 21.48
C THR A 114 -16.92 4.79 22.88
N PHE A 115 -15.75 4.92 23.51
CA PHE A 115 -15.62 5.52 24.83
C PHE A 115 -14.19 6.03 25.03
N LYS A 116 -14.07 7.12 25.79
CA LYS A 116 -12.77 7.68 26.14
C LYS A 116 -12.09 6.90 27.25
N ALA A 117 -10.90 6.37 26.99
CA ALA A 117 -10.11 5.65 27.98
C ALA A 117 -8.59 5.76 27.76
N SER A 118 -7.83 4.95 28.49
CA SER A 118 -6.40 4.81 28.24
C SER A 118 -6.15 3.90 27.03
N LYS A 119 -4.95 4.03 26.43
CA LYS A 119 -4.52 3.20 25.29
C LYS A 119 -4.75 1.70 25.51
N LEU A 120 -4.49 1.20 26.73
CA LEU A 120 -4.72 -0.21 27.04
C LEU A 120 -6.19 -0.62 26.88
N PHE A 121 -7.13 0.17 27.41
CA PHE A 121 -8.55 -0.15 27.33
C PHE A 121 -9.10 0.02 25.91
N HIS A 122 -8.63 1.03 25.17
CA HIS A 122 -8.91 1.16 23.74
C HIS A 122 -8.51 -0.10 22.97
N HIS A 123 -7.29 -0.61 23.18
CA HIS A 123 -6.85 -1.84 22.53
C HIS A 123 -7.63 -3.09 22.96
N LEU A 124 -7.96 -3.22 24.26
CA LEU A 124 -8.73 -4.37 24.77
C LEU A 124 -10.18 -4.38 24.26
N ALA A 125 -10.78 -3.21 24.05
CA ALA A 125 -12.13 -3.06 23.53
C ALA A 125 -12.21 -3.01 22.00
N HIS A 126 -11.08 -3.16 21.30
CA HIS A 126 -10.98 -3.04 19.83
C HIS A 126 -11.35 -1.64 19.31
N ASP A 127 -11.20 -0.61 20.13
CA ASP A 127 -11.39 0.80 19.75
C ASP A 127 -10.03 1.42 19.38
N ARG A 128 -9.47 0.96 18.25
CA ARG A 128 -8.11 1.27 17.82
C ARG A 128 -7.94 1.09 16.31
N VAL A 129 -6.82 1.58 15.79
CA VAL A 129 -6.38 1.27 14.42
C VAL A 129 -6.02 -0.22 14.29
N ASN A 130 -6.51 -0.85 13.22
CA ASN A 130 -6.35 -2.26 12.90
C ASN A 130 -5.00 -2.57 12.21
N MET A 131 -3.90 -2.43 12.95
CA MET A 131 -2.53 -2.70 12.47
C MET A 131 -2.30 -4.09 11.85
N GLU A 132 -3.16 -5.06 12.16
CA GLU A 132 -3.10 -6.39 11.57
C GLU A 132 -3.25 -6.36 10.05
N PHE A 133 -3.96 -5.37 9.50
CA PHE A 133 -4.03 -5.16 8.06
C PHE A 133 -2.67 -4.78 7.47
N ALA A 134 -1.95 -3.85 8.12
CA ALA A 134 -0.60 -3.46 7.73
C ALA A 134 0.36 -4.65 7.72
N GLU A 135 0.33 -5.49 8.76
CA GLU A 135 1.12 -6.72 8.80
C GLU A 135 0.69 -7.75 7.75
N ALA A 136 -0.60 -7.84 7.41
CA ALA A 136 -1.05 -8.72 6.36
C ALA A 136 -0.47 -8.30 4.99
N CYS A 137 -0.43 -6.99 4.70
CA CYS A 137 0.24 -6.46 3.52
C CYS A 137 1.75 -6.73 3.54
N MET A 138 2.42 -6.49 4.66
CA MET A 138 3.86 -6.77 4.82
C MET A 138 4.16 -8.26 4.62
N ARG A 139 3.40 -9.16 5.25
CA ARG A 139 3.56 -10.61 5.08
C ARG A 139 3.29 -11.06 3.65
N ALA A 140 2.36 -10.43 2.95
CA ALA A 140 2.15 -10.69 1.53
C ALA A 140 3.38 -10.30 0.70
N MET A 141 4.01 -9.15 0.98
CA MET A 141 5.26 -8.75 0.33
C MET A 141 6.39 -9.74 0.62
N LEU A 142 6.61 -10.10 1.90
CA LEU A 142 7.62 -11.07 2.31
C LEU A 142 7.42 -12.42 1.60
N TRP A 143 6.20 -12.94 1.59
CA TRP A 143 5.92 -14.25 1.03
C TRP A 143 6.07 -14.32 -0.49
N HIS A 144 5.76 -13.21 -1.18
CA HIS A 144 5.88 -13.11 -2.63
C HIS A 144 7.26 -12.63 -3.12
N GLY A 145 8.07 -12.01 -2.25
CA GLY A 145 9.33 -11.34 -2.58
C GLY A 145 10.21 -12.10 -3.58
N ARG A 146 10.52 -13.35 -3.25
CA ARG A 146 11.36 -14.24 -4.06
C ARG A 146 10.82 -14.51 -5.46
N ASP A 147 9.51 -14.72 -5.60
CA ASP A 147 8.88 -15.11 -6.87
C ASP A 147 8.63 -13.93 -7.81
N MET A 148 8.55 -12.71 -7.28
CA MET A 148 8.28 -11.53 -8.11
C MET A 148 9.46 -11.18 -9.03
N GLY A 149 10.70 -11.47 -8.63
CA GLY A 149 11.89 -11.07 -9.39
C GLY A 149 12.01 -9.55 -9.59
N LEU A 150 11.39 -8.76 -8.71
CA LEU A 150 11.37 -7.30 -8.75
C LEU A 150 12.35 -6.72 -7.72
N GLY A 151 13.13 -5.73 -8.16
CA GLY A 151 14.13 -5.08 -7.31
C GLY A 151 15.28 -6.02 -6.90
N LYS A 152 16.12 -5.55 -5.99
CA LYS A 152 17.26 -6.32 -5.44
C LYS A 152 17.15 -6.59 -3.94
N PHE A 153 16.11 -6.04 -3.30
CA PHE A 153 15.92 -6.08 -1.85
C PHE A 153 15.86 -7.51 -1.33
N ASP A 154 14.94 -8.33 -1.87
CA ASP A 154 14.72 -9.69 -1.37
C ASP A 154 15.95 -10.59 -1.56
N ALA A 155 16.57 -10.55 -2.75
CA ALA A 155 17.80 -11.29 -3.03
C ALA A 155 18.96 -10.91 -2.10
N TYR A 156 19.03 -9.67 -1.62
CA TYR A 156 20.04 -9.24 -0.65
C TYR A 156 19.82 -9.85 0.75
N LEU A 157 18.58 -10.17 1.12
CA LEU A 157 18.28 -10.80 2.41
C LEU A 157 18.88 -12.21 2.53
N ASP A 158 19.21 -12.85 1.39
CA ASP A 158 19.93 -14.13 1.30
C ASP A 158 21.47 -14.00 1.26
N SER A 159 22.01 -12.79 1.40
CA SER A 159 23.46 -12.55 1.35
C SER A 159 24.18 -12.78 2.69
N ASP A 160 25.45 -13.20 2.62
CA ASP A 160 26.33 -13.30 3.79
C ASP A 160 26.50 -11.95 4.51
N GLU A 161 26.45 -10.86 3.77
CA GLU A 161 26.53 -9.51 4.33
C GLU A 161 25.32 -9.17 5.20
N TYR A 162 24.11 -9.46 4.71
CA TYR A 162 22.90 -9.29 5.48
C TYR A 162 22.91 -10.17 6.74
N ALA A 163 23.31 -11.44 6.60
CA ALA A 163 23.44 -12.36 7.72
C ALA A 163 24.45 -11.84 8.77
N ALA A 164 25.59 -11.29 8.33
CA ALA A 164 26.57 -10.69 9.24
C ALA A 164 26.05 -9.41 9.94
N ASN A 165 25.27 -8.59 9.26
CA ASN A 165 24.64 -7.41 9.86
C ASN A 165 23.59 -7.81 10.89
N ALA A 166 22.72 -8.75 10.54
CA ALA A 166 21.71 -9.31 11.44
C ALA A 166 22.36 -9.97 12.67
N ASP A 167 23.41 -10.77 12.49
CA ASP A 167 24.13 -11.41 13.59
C ASP A 167 24.66 -10.41 14.62
N ARG A 168 25.23 -9.29 14.16
CA ARG A 168 25.70 -8.21 15.05
C ARG A 168 24.55 -7.62 15.87
N ALA A 169 23.43 -7.31 15.22
CA ALA A 169 22.26 -6.75 15.89
C ALA A 169 21.60 -7.74 16.86
N ILE A 170 21.43 -9.01 16.47
CA ILE A 170 20.85 -10.07 17.32
C ILE A 170 21.68 -10.23 18.60
N LYS A 171 23.02 -10.31 18.47
CA LYS A 171 23.93 -10.44 19.61
C LYS A 171 23.89 -9.21 20.51
N ALA A 172 23.80 -8.01 19.93
CA ALA A 172 23.65 -6.78 20.69
C ALA A 172 22.32 -6.75 21.46
N TYR A 173 21.22 -7.06 20.79
CA TYR A 173 19.87 -7.05 21.37
C TYR A 173 19.73 -8.04 22.54
N PHE A 174 20.18 -9.28 22.36
CA PHE A 174 20.11 -10.30 23.41
C PHE A 174 21.31 -10.30 24.37
N LYS A 175 22.22 -9.32 24.33
CA LYS A 175 23.42 -9.26 25.17
C LYS A 175 23.13 -9.46 26.67
N LYS A 176 21.98 -8.95 27.14
CA LYS A 176 21.52 -9.04 28.54
C LYS A 176 20.63 -10.27 28.82
N ASN A 177 20.30 -11.07 27.80
CA ASN A 177 19.42 -12.24 27.87
C ASN A 177 20.16 -13.52 27.40
N PRO A 178 20.90 -14.20 28.30
CA PRO A 178 21.71 -15.38 27.94
C PRO A 178 20.88 -16.57 27.44
N LEU A 179 19.61 -16.68 27.87
CA LEU A 179 18.70 -17.70 27.37
C LEU A 179 18.45 -17.52 25.87
N MET A 180 18.12 -16.29 25.45
CA MET A 180 17.86 -15.98 24.04
C MET A 180 19.14 -16.06 23.19
N LEU A 181 20.30 -15.66 23.72
CA LEU A 181 21.59 -15.90 23.05
C LEU A 181 21.87 -17.40 22.87
N GLY A 182 21.56 -18.22 23.87
CA GLY A 182 21.66 -19.67 23.79
C GLY A 182 20.75 -20.23 22.70
N LEU A 183 19.49 -19.76 22.64
CA LEU A 183 18.54 -20.17 21.62
C LEU A 183 18.99 -19.75 20.21
N TYR A 184 19.50 -18.53 20.05
CA TYR A 184 20.06 -18.05 18.79
C TYR A 184 21.26 -18.89 18.34
N LYS A 185 22.14 -19.27 19.25
CA LYS A 185 23.27 -20.15 18.93
C LYS A 185 22.82 -21.53 18.44
N LEU A 186 21.71 -22.06 18.96
CA LEU A 186 21.17 -23.37 18.57
C LEU A 186 20.35 -23.31 17.27
N PHE A 187 19.61 -22.22 17.05
CA PHE A 187 18.71 -22.06 15.92
C PHE A 187 18.91 -20.68 15.23
N PRO A 188 20.09 -20.42 14.64
CA PRO A 188 20.41 -19.10 14.10
C PRO A 188 19.45 -18.67 12.99
N GLU A 189 19.09 -19.60 12.10
CA GLU A 189 18.17 -19.36 10.99
C GLU A 189 16.79 -18.90 11.44
N MET A 190 16.31 -19.37 12.60
CA MET A 190 15.00 -18.96 13.13
C MET A 190 14.95 -17.45 13.40
N PHE A 191 16.02 -16.90 13.98
CA PHE A 191 16.11 -15.47 14.25
C PHE A 191 16.44 -14.68 12.98
N LEU A 192 17.25 -15.24 12.08
CA LEU A 192 17.53 -14.60 10.80
C LEU A 192 16.25 -14.39 9.99
N GLU A 193 15.36 -15.39 9.94
CA GLU A 193 14.04 -15.27 9.28
C GLU A 193 13.13 -14.23 9.96
N GLN A 194 13.20 -14.09 11.29
CA GLN A 194 12.48 -13.00 11.98
C GLN A 194 13.06 -11.61 11.63
N VAL A 195 14.39 -11.48 11.50
CA VAL A 195 15.01 -10.22 11.05
C VAL A 195 14.63 -9.92 9.59
N ARG A 196 14.46 -10.94 8.73
CA ARG A 196 13.93 -10.77 7.36
C ARG A 196 12.52 -10.20 7.37
N GLU A 197 11.65 -10.75 8.22
CA GLU A 197 10.31 -10.21 8.39
C GLU A 197 10.37 -8.73 8.82
N LEU A 198 11.19 -8.39 9.82
CA LEU A 198 11.40 -7.00 10.30
C LEU A 198 11.97 -6.07 9.21
N SER A 199 12.82 -6.58 8.31
CA SER A 199 13.26 -5.83 7.12
C SER A 199 12.08 -5.49 6.19
N TYR A 200 11.09 -6.38 6.05
CA TYR A 200 9.87 -6.08 5.30
C TYR A 200 8.92 -5.13 6.04
N TYR A 201 8.88 -5.14 7.38
CA TYR A 201 8.21 -4.08 8.16
C TYR A 201 8.80 -2.71 7.82
N SER A 202 10.13 -2.58 7.84
CA SER A 202 10.81 -1.33 7.52
C SER A 202 10.56 -0.90 6.07
N ASN A 203 10.63 -1.85 5.11
CA ASN A 203 10.33 -1.59 3.70
C ASN A 203 8.91 -1.03 3.49
N LEU A 204 7.89 -1.68 4.06
CA LEU A 204 6.50 -1.22 3.93
C LEU A 204 6.25 0.09 4.69
N GLY A 205 6.90 0.28 5.85
CA GLY A 205 6.87 1.55 6.58
C GLY A 205 7.39 2.71 5.73
N LEU A 206 8.58 2.55 5.14
CA LEU A 206 9.16 3.56 4.24
C LEU A 206 8.34 3.75 2.95
N PHE A 207 7.61 2.73 2.49
CA PHE A 207 6.67 2.88 1.39
C PHE A 207 5.52 3.82 1.76
N TRP A 208 4.86 3.57 2.90
CA TRP A 208 3.71 4.35 3.34
C TRP A 208 4.05 5.71 3.94
N GLU A 209 5.28 5.92 4.41
CA GLU A 209 5.79 7.24 4.79
C GLU A 209 5.67 8.24 3.62
N VAL A 210 5.85 7.77 2.38
CA VAL A 210 5.65 8.59 1.16
C VAL A 210 4.17 8.71 0.79
N MET A 211 3.44 7.60 0.81
CA MET A 211 2.07 7.56 0.26
C MET A 211 1.06 8.34 1.11
N ALA A 212 1.23 8.39 2.43
CA ALA A 212 0.33 9.14 3.30
C ALA A 212 0.33 10.66 2.97
N PRO A 213 1.49 11.36 2.93
CA PRO A 213 1.57 12.75 2.46
C PRO A 213 1.01 12.96 1.05
N VAL A 214 1.28 12.05 0.11
CA VAL A 214 0.73 12.14 -1.26
C VAL A 214 -0.80 12.17 -1.22
N PHE A 215 -1.42 11.28 -0.45
CA PHE A 215 -2.89 11.22 -0.34
C PHE A 215 -3.49 12.39 0.43
N PHE A 216 -2.82 12.88 1.48
CA PHE A 216 -3.25 14.10 2.17
C PHE A 216 -3.23 15.32 1.24
N GLU A 217 -2.13 15.55 0.53
CA GLU A 217 -2.02 16.69 -0.38
C GLU A 217 -3.05 16.64 -1.51
N MET A 218 -3.34 15.44 -2.03
CA MET A 218 -4.41 15.28 -3.02
C MET A 218 -5.80 15.64 -2.44
N SER A 219 -6.08 15.28 -1.19
CA SER A 219 -7.32 15.72 -0.54
C SER A 219 -7.40 17.23 -0.45
N ASP A 220 -6.33 17.87 0.04
CA ASP A 220 -6.31 19.32 0.23
C ASP A 220 -6.49 20.06 -1.10
N ILE A 221 -5.79 19.63 -2.15
CA ILE A 221 -5.94 20.19 -3.51
C ILE A 221 -7.37 20.05 -4.01
N TYR A 222 -8.04 18.92 -3.76
CA TYR A 222 -9.43 18.73 -4.18
C TYR A 222 -10.39 19.65 -3.43
N ASP A 223 -10.22 19.79 -2.11
CA ASP A 223 -11.03 20.67 -1.28
C ASP A 223 -10.81 22.16 -1.66
N GLU A 224 -9.62 22.51 -2.15
CA GLU A 224 -9.30 23.81 -2.76
C GLU A 224 -9.87 23.98 -4.19
N GLY A 225 -10.49 22.94 -4.77
CA GLY A 225 -11.08 22.95 -6.12
C GLY A 225 -10.06 22.73 -7.26
N GLY A 226 -8.90 22.15 -6.96
CA GLY A 226 -7.73 22.11 -7.84
C GLY A 226 -7.71 21.04 -8.93
N PHE A 227 -8.45 19.92 -8.79
CA PHE A 227 -8.46 18.85 -9.80
C PHE A 227 -9.56 19.01 -10.83
N LYS A 228 -9.19 18.97 -12.12
CA LYS A 228 -10.15 19.07 -13.24
C LYS A 228 -10.88 17.77 -13.56
N GLY A 229 -10.34 16.63 -13.14
CA GLY A 229 -10.84 15.30 -13.48
C GLY A 229 -9.93 14.19 -12.94
N VAL A 230 -10.33 12.94 -13.15
CA VAL A 230 -9.56 11.75 -12.74
C VAL A 230 -8.15 11.72 -13.36
N PRO A 231 -7.93 12.07 -14.65
CA PRO A 231 -6.59 12.12 -15.23
C PRO A 231 -5.65 13.12 -14.53
N ASP A 232 -6.19 14.24 -14.07
CA ASP A 232 -5.42 15.29 -13.37
C ASP A 232 -4.94 14.78 -12.00
N ALA A 233 -5.84 14.16 -11.24
CA ALA A 233 -5.51 13.49 -9.98
C ALA A 233 -4.52 12.34 -10.18
N MET A 234 -4.68 11.54 -11.24
CA MET A 234 -3.73 10.47 -11.59
C MET A 234 -2.35 11.04 -11.95
N ASN A 235 -2.28 12.14 -12.69
CA ASN A 235 -1.02 12.78 -13.04
C ASN A 235 -0.28 13.33 -11.82
N PHE A 236 -1.01 13.80 -10.79
CA PHE A 236 -0.40 14.14 -9.50
C PHE A 236 0.31 12.92 -8.88
N LEU A 237 -0.32 11.75 -8.89
CA LEU A 237 0.30 10.50 -8.43
C LEU A 237 1.54 10.13 -9.26
N VAL A 238 1.46 10.24 -10.59
CA VAL A 238 2.61 9.95 -11.49
C VAL A 238 3.80 10.86 -11.16
N ASN A 239 3.55 12.16 -11.02
CA ASN A 239 4.58 13.14 -10.67
C ASN A 239 5.16 12.86 -9.29
N GLY A 240 4.30 12.53 -8.31
CA GLY A 240 4.67 12.10 -6.99
C GLY A 240 5.64 10.92 -7.04
N ILE A 241 5.27 9.83 -7.72
CA ILE A 241 6.09 8.62 -7.91
C ILE A 241 7.48 8.98 -8.44
N PHE A 242 7.59 9.80 -9.49
CA PHE A 242 8.88 10.17 -10.05
C PHE A 242 9.72 11.03 -9.10
N ALA A 243 9.10 11.93 -8.33
CA ALA A 243 9.80 12.81 -7.40
C ALA A 243 10.48 12.05 -6.25
N ILE A 244 9.90 10.92 -5.84
CA ILE A 244 10.37 10.10 -4.72
C ILE A 244 11.00 8.78 -5.14
N ALA A 245 11.06 8.48 -6.44
CA ALA A 245 11.51 7.18 -6.95
C ALA A 245 12.88 6.75 -6.42
N GLY A 246 13.80 7.71 -6.21
CA GLY A 246 15.16 7.49 -5.73
C GLY A 246 15.34 7.56 -4.21
N ARG A 247 14.28 7.70 -3.43
CA ARG A 247 14.37 7.75 -1.96
C ARG A 247 14.87 6.41 -1.40
N PRO A 248 15.73 6.41 -0.36
CA PRO A 248 16.39 5.19 0.07
C PRO A 248 15.44 4.25 0.82
N ILE A 249 15.56 2.96 0.54
CA ILE A 249 15.02 1.87 1.37
C ILE A 249 16.16 1.28 2.20
N TYR A 250 15.94 1.15 3.50
CA TYR A 250 16.94 0.70 4.46
C TYR A 250 16.24 0.01 5.64
N HIS A 251 17.02 -0.60 6.54
CA HIS A 251 16.53 -1.13 7.81
C HIS A 251 17.61 -0.86 8.87
N HIS A 252 17.30 0.05 9.79
CA HIS A 252 18.14 0.40 10.92
C HIS A 252 17.45 -0.04 12.21
N VAL A 253 18.15 -0.70 13.11
CA VAL A 253 17.61 -1.06 14.42
C VAL A 253 18.35 -0.29 15.51
N TYR A 254 17.64 0.21 16.51
CA TYR A 254 18.22 1.00 17.59
C TYR A 254 18.22 0.17 18.89
N ILE A 255 19.40 -0.14 19.41
CA ILE A 255 19.59 -1.02 20.57
C ILE A 255 20.43 -0.28 21.60
N ASP A 256 19.88 -0.05 22.80
CA ASP A 256 20.55 0.70 23.88
C ASP A 256 21.11 2.08 23.41
N GLY A 257 20.45 2.73 22.44
CA GLY A 257 20.84 4.02 21.87
C GLY A 257 21.87 3.95 20.73
N GLU A 258 22.33 2.76 20.35
CA GLU A 258 23.22 2.53 19.22
C GLU A 258 22.42 2.09 17.98
N CYS A 259 22.75 2.65 16.80
CA CYS A 259 22.14 2.28 15.53
C CYS A 259 22.92 1.13 14.87
N PHE A 260 22.24 0.04 14.57
CA PHE A 260 22.76 -1.09 13.79
C PHE A 260 22.10 -1.09 12.41
N GLU A 261 22.90 -0.88 11.37
CA GLU A 261 22.43 -0.95 9.99
C GLU A 261 22.30 -2.42 9.54
N ILE A 262 21.08 -2.96 9.57
CA ILE A 262 20.77 -4.28 9.02
C ILE A 262 20.90 -4.24 7.49
N ILE A 263 20.23 -3.25 6.90
CA ILE A 263 20.34 -2.90 5.48
C ILE A 263 20.81 -1.44 5.42
N PRO A 264 22.09 -1.18 5.09
CA PRO A 264 22.61 0.17 5.09
C PRO A 264 22.14 0.95 3.86
N LYS A 265 21.97 2.27 4.01
CA LYS A 265 21.61 3.17 2.89
C LYS A 265 22.61 3.10 1.72
N SER A 266 23.86 2.73 1.99
CA SER A 266 24.91 2.53 0.97
C SER A 266 24.60 1.41 -0.03
N LYS A 267 23.62 0.54 0.22
CA LYS A 267 23.11 -0.42 -0.78
C LYS A 267 22.39 0.25 -1.94
N ALA A 268 22.01 1.51 -1.79
CA ALA A 268 21.30 2.28 -2.81
C ALA A 268 20.03 1.59 -3.29
N PHE A 269 19.33 0.89 -2.39
CA PHE A 269 17.95 0.47 -2.64
C PHE A 269 17.05 1.68 -2.64
N THR A 270 16.14 1.72 -3.61
CA THR A 270 15.33 2.88 -3.97
C THR A 270 13.85 2.56 -3.81
N TRP A 271 13.06 3.57 -3.47
CA TRP A 271 11.65 3.40 -3.19
C TRP A 271 10.89 2.78 -4.36
N LEU A 272 11.18 3.17 -5.60
CA LEU A 272 10.44 2.69 -6.77
C LEU A 272 10.62 1.19 -6.99
N TYR A 273 11.86 0.72 -7.06
CA TYR A 273 12.17 -0.66 -7.45
C TYR A 273 12.10 -1.64 -6.29
N GLU A 274 12.36 -1.19 -5.06
CA GLU A 274 12.45 -2.07 -3.90
C GLU A 274 11.21 -2.05 -3.01
N ALA A 275 10.34 -1.05 -3.13
CA ALA A 275 9.13 -0.97 -2.32
C ALA A 275 7.86 -0.83 -3.17
N ALA A 276 7.77 0.16 -4.06
CA ALA A 276 6.52 0.49 -4.74
C ALA A 276 6.08 -0.54 -5.80
N LEU A 277 6.97 -0.93 -6.72
CA LEU A 277 6.64 -1.96 -7.71
C LEU A 277 6.37 -3.32 -7.05
N PRO A 278 7.21 -3.81 -6.11
CA PRO A 278 6.91 -5.01 -5.34
C PRO A 278 5.59 -4.92 -4.55
N TYR A 279 5.28 -3.78 -3.94
CA TYR A 279 4.03 -3.58 -3.20
C TYR A 279 2.80 -3.70 -4.10
N VAL A 280 2.81 -3.04 -5.26
CA VAL A 280 1.69 -3.11 -6.22
C VAL A 280 1.47 -4.55 -6.66
N GLU A 281 2.54 -5.27 -7.00
CA GLU A 281 2.44 -6.68 -7.40
C GLU A 281 1.94 -7.57 -6.25
N ALA A 282 2.53 -7.45 -5.07
CA ALA A 282 2.22 -8.31 -3.93
C ALA A 282 0.85 -8.02 -3.30
N VAL A 283 0.43 -6.77 -3.22
CA VAL A 283 -0.79 -6.35 -2.49
C VAL A 283 -1.96 -6.09 -3.43
N PHE A 284 -1.74 -5.42 -4.57
CA PHE A 284 -2.85 -5.07 -5.47
C PHE A 284 -3.23 -6.20 -6.42
N TYR A 285 -2.25 -6.95 -6.91
CA TYR A 285 -2.50 -8.09 -7.80
C TYR A 285 -2.65 -9.41 -7.03
N ARG A 286 -1.64 -9.80 -6.25
CA ARG A 286 -1.53 -11.16 -5.72
C ARG A 286 -2.29 -11.38 -4.42
N THR A 287 -1.75 -10.84 -3.33
CA THR A 287 -2.04 -11.06 -1.90
C THR A 287 -2.32 -12.51 -1.49
N SER A 288 -2.37 -12.78 -0.19
CA SER A 288 -2.73 -14.11 0.30
C SER A 288 -4.22 -14.41 0.05
N PRO A 289 -4.59 -15.63 -0.39
CA PRO A 289 -5.98 -16.03 -0.60
C PRO A 289 -6.83 -15.82 0.65
N PHE A 290 -8.03 -15.24 0.48
CA PHE A 290 -8.89 -14.99 1.63
C PHE A 290 -9.48 -16.29 2.16
N ARG A 291 -9.28 -16.53 3.46
CA ARG A 291 -9.72 -17.76 4.12
C ARG A 291 -11.24 -17.96 4.09
N GLY A 292 -12.01 -16.87 3.98
CA GLY A 292 -13.46 -16.90 3.86
C GLY A 292 -13.99 -17.14 2.44
N THR A 293 -13.17 -17.03 1.39
CA THR A 293 -13.64 -17.15 -0.01
C THR A 293 -13.00 -18.27 -0.81
N LYS A 294 -11.88 -18.83 -0.34
CA LYS A 294 -11.14 -19.88 -1.04
C LYS A 294 -10.78 -21.03 -0.11
N SER A 295 -10.93 -22.25 -0.61
CA SER A 295 -10.51 -23.47 0.06
C SER A 295 -9.02 -23.72 -0.12
N TYR A 296 -8.29 -23.87 0.99
CA TYR A 296 -6.89 -24.30 0.99
C TYR A 296 -6.73 -25.81 0.82
N ASN A 297 -7.82 -26.55 0.58
CA ASN A 297 -7.75 -27.96 0.27
C ASN A 297 -7.00 -28.18 -1.06
N ALA A 298 -5.80 -28.78 -0.97
CA ALA A 298 -4.94 -29.05 -2.12
C ALA A 298 -5.61 -29.92 -3.21
N GLN A 299 -6.65 -30.71 -2.86
CA GLN A 299 -7.41 -31.51 -3.82
C GLN A 299 -8.45 -30.70 -4.59
N ALA A 300 -8.96 -29.61 -4.03
CA ALA A 300 -10.00 -28.80 -4.64
C ALA A 300 -9.47 -27.93 -5.80
N GLY A 301 -8.17 -27.61 -5.79
CA GLY A 301 -7.53 -26.84 -6.85
C GLY A 301 -8.01 -25.38 -6.94
N GLU A 302 -8.60 -24.84 -5.88
CA GLU A 302 -9.11 -23.45 -5.86
C GLU A 302 -8.00 -22.40 -5.72
N ILE A 303 -6.84 -22.79 -5.17
CA ILE A 303 -5.67 -21.93 -5.04
C ILE A 303 -4.62 -22.38 -6.07
N PRO A 304 -4.11 -21.47 -6.93
CA PRO A 304 -3.04 -21.79 -7.87
C PRO A 304 -1.81 -22.35 -7.16
N ARG A 305 -1.07 -23.21 -7.86
CA ARG A 305 0.20 -23.76 -7.35
C ARG A 305 1.31 -22.72 -7.38
N ASP A 306 1.35 -21.93 -8.45
CA ASP A 306 2.39 -20.93 -8.67
C ASP A 306 1.92 -19.56 -8.15
N GLN A 307 2.78 -18.86 -7.41
CA GLN A 307 2.43 -17.58 -6.80
C GLN A 307 2.13 -16.47 -7.82
N LYS A 308 2.79 -16.49 -8.99
CA LYS A 308 2.51 -15.56 -10.11
C LYS A 308 1.06 -15.56 -10.58
N ASP A 309 0.32 -16.65 -10.31
CA ASP A 309 -1.08 -16.79 -10.71
C ASP A 309 -2.07 -16.33 -9.64
N PHE A 310 -1.58 -15.80 -8.51
CA PHE A 310 -2.42 -15.30 -7.43
C PHE A 310 -3.14 -14.03 -7.88
N HIS A 311 -4.44 -13.99 -7.59
CA HIS A 311 -5.38 -12.96 -8.06
C HIS A 311 -6.39 -12.66 -6.95
N TYR A 312 -5.88 -12.37 -5.76
CA TYR A 312 -6.70 -12.09 -4.57
C TYR A 312 -6.55 -10.65 -4.08
N GLY A 313 -5.64 -9.88 -4.71
CA GLY A 313 -5.40 -8.49 -4.35
C GLY A 313 -6.63 -7.62 -4.61
N ILE A 314 -6.58 -6.37 -4.17
CA ILE A 314 -7.75 -5.47 -4.23
C ILE A 314 -8.34 -5.32 -5.64
N LEU A 315 -7.55 -5.48 -6.71
CA LEU A 315 -8.03 -5.41 -8.09
C LEU A 315 -8.86 -6.63 -8.53
N TYR A 316 -8.80 -7.72 -7.78
CA TYR A 316 -9.54 -8.97 -8.03
C TYR A 316 -10.51 -9.30 -6.88
N ALA A 317 -10.35 -8.65 -5.73
CA ALA A 317 -11.13 -8.93 -4.54
C ALA A 317 -12.63 -8.81 -4.80
N ASP A 318 -13.38 -9.75 -4.23
CA ASP A 318 -14.81 -9.58 -4.02
C ASP A 318 -15.02 -8.76 -2.76
N VAL A 319 -15.65 -7.60 -2.90
CA VAL A 319 -15.81 -6.61 -1.81
C VAL A 319 -17.19 -6.65 -1.16
N PHE A 320 -18.16 -7.36 -1.74
CA PHE A 320 -19.47 -7.57 -1.11
C PHE A 320 -19.45 -8.31 0.24
N PRO A 321 -18.56 -9.30 0.50
CA PRO A 321 -18.51 -9.95 1.80
C PRO A 321 -17.68 -9.18 2.85
N VAL A 322 -17.29 -7.92 2.60
CA VAL A 322 -16.68 -7.06 3.63
C VAL A 322 -17.61 -6.97 4.85
N GLY A 323 -17.03 -7.01 6.05
CA GLY A 323 -17.79 -7.07 7.31
C GLY A 323 -18.15 -8.48 7.77
N THR A 324 -17.83 -9.51 6.98
CA THR A 324 -18.05 -10.91 7.34
C THR A 324 -16.76 -11.62 7.80
N ALA A 325 -16.91 -12.79 8.41
CA ALA A 325 -15.79 -13.56 8.94
C ALA A 325 -14.84 -14.08 7.83
N GLY A 326 -13.53 -13.99 8.06
CA GLY A 326 -12.52 -14.55 7.16
C GLY A 326 -12.16 -13.67 5.95
N ILE A 327 -12.56 -12.39 5.97
CA ILE A 327 -12.29 -11.40 4.91
C ILE A 327 -11.34 -10.31 5.44
N PRO A 328 -10.01 -10.42 5.20
CA PRO A 328 -9.01 -9.50 5.76
C PRO A 328 -9.19 -8.01 5.43
N PRO A 329 -9.62 -7.60 4.22
CA PRO A 329 -9.84 -6.19 3.90
C PRO A 329 -10.82 -5.46 4.81
N THR A 330 -11.70 -6.19 5.52
CA THR A 330 -12.62 -5.62 6.51
C THR A 330 -11.91 -4.76 7.55
N LEU A 331 -10.71 -5.17 7.99
CA LEU A 331 -9.91 -4.42 8.96
C LEU A 331 -9.55 -3.02 8.45
N LEU A 332 -9.23 -2.88 7.16
CA LEU A 332 -8.97 -1.58 6.57
C LEU A 332 -10.25 -0.76 6.37
N MET A 333 -11.35 -1.41 5.96
CA MET A 333 -12.62 -0.70 5.78
C MET A 333 -13.14 -0.12 7.08
N ASP A 334 -12.99 -0.86 8.18
CA ASP A 334 -13.26 -0.41 9.55
C ASP A 334 -12.39 0.81 9.92
N ASP A 335 -11.07 0.72 9.72
CA ASP A 335 -10.17 1.84 9.97
C ASP A 335 -10.53 3.10 9.16
N MET A 336 -10.79 2.96 7.86
CA MET A 336 -11.14 4.09 6.99
C MET A 336 -12.50 4.68 7.31
N TYR A 337 -13.45 3.88 7.79
CA TYR A 337 -14.81 4.31 8.11
C TYR A 337 -14.81 5.47 9.12
N HIS A 338 -13.94 5.42 10.13
CA HIS A 338 -13.83 6.48 11.14
C HIS A 338 -13.40 7.84 10.54
N PHE A 339 -12.67 7.83 9.43
CA PHE A 339 -12.04 9.02 8.84
C PHE A 339 -12.67 9.45 7.50
N LEU A 340 -13.88 8.95 7.20
CA LEU A 340 -14.58 9.33 5.98
C LEU A 340 -14.93 10.83 5.97
N PRO A 341 -14.62 11.56 4.88
CA PRO A 341 -15.04 12.94 4.74
C PRO A 341 -16.56 13.04 4.56
N GLN A 342 -17.15 14.14 5.01
CA GLN A 342 -18.61 14.30 5.07
C GLN A 342 -19.30 14.12 3.71
N TYR A 343 -18.69 14.61 2.62
CA TYR A 343 -19.27 14.47 1.28
C TYR A 343 -19.39 13.01 0.84
N LEU A 344 -18.52 12.12 1.33
CA LEU A 344 -18.55 10.70 1.00
C LEU A 344 -19.60 9.96 1.87
N LYS A 345 -19.71 10.32 3.15
CA LYS A 345 -20.81 9.86 4.03
C LYS A 345 -22.19 10.24 3.46
N ASP A 346 -22.34 11.50 3.05
CA ASP A 346 -23.57 12.01 2.45
C ASP A 346 -23.90 11.33 1.11
N TYR A 347 -22.87 10.90 0.39
CA TYR A 347 -23.01 10.12 -0.83
C TYR A 347 -23.50 8.70 -0.50
N TYR A 348 -22.86 7.98 0.42
CA TYR A 348 -23.27 6.62 0.80
C TYR A 348 -24.68 6.56 1.36
N LYS A 349 -25.07 7.54 2.18
CA LYS A 349 -26.43 7.66 2.73
C LYS A 349 -27.55 7.70 1.67
N LYS A 350 -27.25 8.22 0.47
CA LYS A 350 -28.23 8.36 -0.63
C LYS A 350 -28.32 7.13 -1.53
N ASN A 351 -27.46 6.14 -1.34
CA ASN A 351 -27.28 5.00 -2.23
C ASN A 351 -27.54 3.69 -1.49
N CYS A 352 -27.84 2.63 -2.24
CA CYS A 352 -28.00 1.26 -1.75
C CYS A 352 -28.81 1.16 -0.45
N ARG A 353 -28.22 0.67 0.65
CA ARG A 353 -28.87 0.56 1.97
C ARG A 353 -28.50 1.70 2.92
N GLY A 354 -27.99 2.81 2.39
CA GLY A 354 -27.61 3.98 3.17
C GLY A 354 -26.47 3.67 4.12
N GLU A 355 -26.68 3.90 5.41
CA GLU A 355 -25.69 3.69 6.47
C GLU A 355 -25.52 2.18 6.81
N ASP A 356 -26.48 1.32 6.46
CA ASP A 356 -26.45 -0.11 6.82
C ASP A 356 -25.39 -0.92 6.06
N ASP A 357 -25.03 -0.52 4.83
CA ASP A 357 -24.04 -1.19 3.98
C ASP A 357 -22.83 -0.32 3.65
N GLU A 358 -22.56 0.69 4.48
CA GLU A 358 -21.52 1.69 4.24
C GLU A 358 -20.14 1.05 4.05
N LEU A 359 -19.79 -0.01 4.80
CA LEU A 359 -18.52 -0.73 4.63
C LEU A 359 -18.38 -1.40 3.25
N ILE A 360 -19.47 -1.86 2.65
CA ILE A 360 -19.46 -2.47 1.31
C ILE A 360 -19.28 -1.38 0.26
N GLN A 361 -20.04 -0.29 0.36
CA GLN A 361 -19.91 0.87 -0.52
C GLN A 361 -18.49 1.45 -0.45
N LEU A 362 -17.94 1.57 0.76
CA LEU A 362 -16.56 1.95 1.06
C LEU A 362 -15.55 1.01 0.37
N GLY A 363 -15.74 -0.32 0.48
CA GLY A 363 -14.89 -1.30 -0.19
C GLY A 363 -14.86 -1.15 -1.71
N ILE A 364 -16.00 -0.85 -2.33
CA ILE A 364 -16.10 -0.60 -3.77
C ILE A 364 -15.39 0.70 -4.16
N THR A 365 -15.60 1.77 -3.39
CA THR A 365 -14.93 3.04 -3.61
C THR A 365 -13.41 2.88 -3.46
N PHE A 366 -12.94 2.15 -2.44
CA PHE A 366 -11.53 1.83 -2.28
C PHE A 366 -10.97 1.02 -3.45
N GLN A 367 -11.71 0.02 -3.94
CA GLN A 367 -11.31 -0.75 -5.11
C GLN A 367 -11.17 0.14 -6.36
N ARG A 368 -12.09 1.08 -6.60
CA ARG A 368 -11.97 2.09 -7.67
C ARG A 368 -10.70 2.92 -7.48
N SER A 369 -10.48 3.45 -6.28
CA SER A 369 -9.27 4.25 -5.98
C SER A 369 -7.99 3.48 -6.27
N MET A 370 -7.91 2.20 -5.93
CA MET A 370 -6.73 1.38 -6.20
C MET A 370 -6.53 1.07 -7.69
N TYR A 371 -7.60 1.02 -8.50
CA TYR A 371 -7.47 1.04 -9.97
C TYR A 371 -6.87 2.37 -10.46
N ASN A 372 -7.21 3.50 -9.86
CA ASN A 372 -6.59 4.78 -10.23
C ASN A 372 -5.11 4.83 -9.86
N VAL A 373 -4.73 4.39 -8.65
CA VAL A 373 -3.32 4.27 -8.23
C VAL A 373 -2.56 3.34 -9.18
N THR A 374 -3.12 2.18 -9.51
CA THR A 374 -2.50 1.24 -10.45
C THR A 374 -2.36 1.84 -11.85
N SER A 375 -3.31 2.67 -12.28
CA SER A 375 -3.21 3.40 -13.55
C SER A 375 -2.05 4.39 -13.53
N ALA A 376 -1.84 5.11 -12.43
CA ALA A 376 -0.69 5.98 -12.26
C ALA A 376 0.64 5.20 -12.35
N VAL A 377 0.72 4.02 -11.73
CA VAL A 377 1.91 3.15 -11.82
C VAL A 377 2.15 2.68 -13.26
N ILE A 378 1.11 2.26 -13.99
CA ILE A 378 1.20 1.88 -15.40
C ILE A 378 1.70 3.05 -16.26
N GLN A 379 1.17 4.27 -16.04
CA GLN A 379 1.60 5.46 -16.76
C GLN A 379 3.03 5.87 -16.43
N ALA A 380 3.43 5.78 -15.16
CA ALA A 380 4.80 6.04 -14.72
C ALA A 380 5.78 5.05 -15.35
N LEU A 381 5.47 3.75 -15.33
CA LEU A 381 6.29 2.72 -15.97
C LEU A 381 6.43 2.92 -17.48
N ARG A 382 5.32 3.22 -18.18
CA ARG A 382 5.36 3.57 -19.60
C ARG A 382 6.25 4.79 -19.85
N THR A 383 6.14 5.81 -19.02
CA THR A 383 6.97 7.03 -19.15
C THR A 383 8.45 6.75 -18.88
N ALA A 384 8.76 5.84 -17.95
CA ALA A 384 10.14 5.49 -17.61
C ALA A 384 10.82 4.59 -18.65
N LEU A 385 10.05 3.72 -19.33
CA LEU A 385 10.61 2.63 -20.15
C LEU A 385 10.31 2.77 -21.65
N LEU A 386 9.32 3.56 -22.03
CA LEU A 386 8.81 3.65 -23.40
C LEU A 386 8.72 5.12 -23.85
N TYR A 387 7.73 5.45 -24.67
CA TYR A 387 7.66 6.70 -25.41
C TYR A 387 6.58 7.64 -24.83
N PRO A 388 6.70 8.97 -25.04
CA PRO A 388 5.62 9.91 -24.78
C PRO A 388 4.32 9.54 -25.53
N LEU A 389 3.18 9.93 -24.99
CA LEU A 389 1.87 9.64 -25.59
C LEU A 389 1.60 10.46 -26.87
N ASP A 390 2.27 11.60 -27.01
CA ASP A 390 2.18 12.52 -28.14
C ASP A 390 3.29 12.29 -29.19
N ASP A 391 4.02 11.18 -29.10
CA ASP A 391 5.12 10.87 -30.02
C ASP A 391 4.64 10.82 -31.49
N PRO A 392 5.35 11.51 -32.41
CA PRO A 392 4.92 11.55 -33.80
C PRO A 392 5.04 10.21 -34.53
N ASN A 393 5.91 9.30 -34.07
CA ASN A 393 6.25 8.04 -34.72
C ASN A 393 5.18 6.97 -34.43
N PRO A 394 4.49 6.43 -35.46
CA PRO A 394 3.49 5.38 -35.27
C PRO A 394 4.04 4.11 -34.61
N GLU A 395 5.30 3.76 -34.82
CA GLU A 395 5.91 2.58 -34.18
C GLU A 395 6.12 2.77 -32.67
N HIS A 396 6.43 4.00 -32.23
CA HIS A 396 6.53 4.33 -30.80
C HIS A 396 5.15 4.20 -30.13
N LEU A 397 4.10 4.70 -30.78
CA LEU A 397 2.73 4.56 -30.29
C LEU A 397 2.26 3.09 -30.25
N LYS A 398 2.68 2.27 -31.23
CA LYS A 398 2.44 0.81 -31.20
C LYS A 398 3.13 0.15 -30.01
N LYS A 399 4.37 0.53 -29.68
CA LYS A 399 5.08 0.00 -28.50
C LYS A 399 4.37 0.34 -27.20
N ASN A 400 3.86 1.58 -27.08
CA ASN A 400 3.01 1.95 -25.94
C ASN A 400 1.73 1.11 -25.89
N ARG A 401 1.08 0.86 -27.03
CA ARG A 401 -0.10 -0.01 -27.10
C ARG A 401 0.20 -1.44 -26.68
N GLU A 402 1.27 -2.04 -27.21
CA GLU A 402 1.69 -3.41 -26.86
C GLU A 402 1.90 -3.52 -25.34
N PHE A 403 2.50 -2.51 -24.71
CA PHE A 403 2.65 -2.44 -23.26
C PHE A 403 1.30 -2.35 -22.54
N PHE A 404 0.41 -1.44 -22.94
CA PHE A 404 -0.90 -1.31 -22.31
C PHE A 404 -1.76 -2.57 -22.50
N GLU A 405 -1.73 -3.19 -23.68
CA GLU A 405 -2.37 -4.49 -23.95
C GLU A 405 -1.82 -5.56 -23.02
N ALA A 406 -0.49 -5.67 -22.87
CA ALA A 406 0.11 -6.63 -21.93
C ALA A 406 -0.27 -6.37 -20.46
N GLN A 407 -0.44 -5.10 -20.04
CA GLN A 407 -0.98 -4.81 -18.71
C GLN A 407 -2.46 -5.20 -18.59
N MET A 408 -3.25 -5.01 -19.64
CA MET A 408 -4.68 -5.35 -19.66
C MET A 408 -4.93 -6.85 -19.79
N ASP A 409 -4.00 -7.62 -20.37
CA ASP A 409 -4.04 -9.08 -20.43
C ASP A 409 -4.15 -9.70 -19.02
N ARG A 410 -3.54 -9.05 -18.03
CA ARG A 410 -3.61 -9.45 -16.61
C ARG A 410 -5.07 -9.47 -16.10
N PHE A 411 -5.93 -8.62 -16.65
CA PHE A 411 -7.34 -8.48 -16.28
C PHE A 411 -8.30 -9.20 -17.25
N LEU A 412 -7.81 -10.13 -18.08
CA LEU A 412 -8.68 -11.01 -18.88
C LEU A 412 -9.33 -12.12 -18.04
N ARG A 413 -8.80 -12.36 -16.84
CA ARG A 413 -9.36 -13.31 -15.88
C ARG A 413 -10.77 -12.90 -15.45
N PRO A 414 -11.72 -13.83 -15.31
CA PRO A 414 -13.09 -13.53 -14.92
C PRO A 414 -13.23 -12.92 -13.51
N GLU A 415 -12.26 -13.17 -12.63
CA GLU A 415 -12.21 -12.62 -11.27
C GLU A 415 -11.87 -11.12 -11.25
N ALA A 416 -11.25 -10.59 -12.31
CA ALA A 416 -10.85 -9.18 -12.37
C ALA A 416 -12.08 -8.26 -12.29
N ARG A 417 -12.02 -7.25 -11.41
CA ARG A 417 -13.12 -6.28 -11.25
C ARG A 417 -13.07 -5.11 -12.23
N LEU A 418 -12.16 -5.16 -13.20
CA LEU A 418 -11.89 -4.07 -14.14
C LEU A 418 -13.13 -3.70 -14.96
N ARG A 419 -13.96 -4.66 -15.35
CA ARG A 419 -15.23 -4.40 -16.07
C ARG A 419 -16.31 -3.85 -15.13
N SER A 420 -16.37 -4.37 -13.90
CA SER A 420 -17.36 -3.95 -12.90
C SER A 420 -17.21 -2.47 -12.55
N ILE A 421 -15.98 -2.02 -12.29
CA ILE A 421 -15.70 -0.61 -11.94
C ILE A 421 -15.95 0.39 -13.08
N GLN A 422 -16.17 -0.07 -14.31
CA GLN A 422 -16.59 0.80 -15.42
C GLN A 422 -18.05 1.22 -15.29
N SER A 423 -18.86 0.40 -14.62
CA SER A 423 -20.29 0.65 -14.46
C SER A 423 -20.55 1.62 -13.31
N PRO A 424 -21.36 2.67 -13.50
CA PRO A 424 -21.83 3.50 -12.38
C PRO A 424 -22.74 2.72 -11.42
N ASN A 425 -23.30 1.59 -11.86
CA ASN A 425 -24.21 0.75 -11.08
C ASN A 425 -23.49 -0.31 -10.22
N TYR A 426 -22.16 -0.41 -10.30
CA TYR A 426 -21.39 -1.26 -9.39
C TYR A 426 -21.21 -0.53 -8.06
N ARG A 427 -22.07 -0.86 -7.09
CA ARG A 427 -22.26 -0.24 -5.78
C ARG A 427 -22.73 -1.25 -4.76
#